data_AF-A0A2L0GPA4-F1
#
_entry.id   AF-A0A2L0GPA4-F1
#
_cell.length_a   1.000
_cell.length_b   1.000
_cell.length_c   1.000
_cell.angle_alpha   90.00
_cell.angle_beta   90.00
_cell.angle_gamma   90.00
#
_symmetry.space_group_name_H-M   'P 1'
#
loop_
_entity.id
_entity.type
_entity.pdbx_description
1 polymer ?
#
loop_
_entity_poly.entity_id
_entity_poly.type
_entity_poly.pdbx_seq_one_letter_code
_entity_poly.pdbx_strand_id
1 'polypeptide(L)'
;MAPLSYASRQAHLDSAQDAALADPAFRDLVAKADAARDEGRWKDAADAYGTALKIHPYERSYWTQLGHMLKEQGYFGLAEIAYRTAAAFGAEPLDVRAHLNFVMERQGEVESRYPIRFHAPVAQHKQVPGRPDLLTLARLLWDAHDVAEDEQLALLRSCDSLDALAAAMIADPRFEKANRVWLELLSEDEL
;
A
#
# COMPACT_ATOMS: atom_id res chain seq x y z
N MET A 1 -30.92 6.35 8.75
CA MET A 1 -29.59 6.28 8.09
C MET A 1 -28.76 5.27 8.85
N ALA A 2 -28.31 4.19 8.21
CA ALA A 2 -27.26 3.36 8.81
C ALA A 2 -25.99 4.21 8.96
N PRO A 3 -25.22 4.11 10.07
CA PRO A 3 -24.01 4.88 10.23
C PRO A 3 -22.99 4.49 9.15
N LEU A 4 -22.15 5.44 8.75
CA LEU A 4 -20.90 5.14 8.05
C LEU A 4 -20.13 4.13 8.94
N SER A 5 -20.05 2.88 8.50
CA SER A 5 -19.21 1.89 9.18
C SER A 5 -17.75 2.22 8.85
N TYR A 6 -17.16 3.10 9.65
CA TYR A 6 -15.72 3.34 9.68
C TYR A 6 -15.03 2.17 10.37
N ALA A 7 -15.16 0.98 9.79
CA ALA A 7 -14.43 -0.19 10.27
C ALA A 7 -12.95 0.20 10.35
N SER A 8 -12.36 0.06 11.52
CA SER A 8 -10.99 0.50 11.76
C SER A 8 -10.04 -0.19 10.77
N ARG A 9 -8.85 0.36 10.47
CA ARG A 9 -7.88 -0.27 9.54
C ARG A 9 -7.67 -1.75 9.87
N GLN A 10 -7.63 -2.08 11.16
CA GLN A 10 -7.51 -3.46 11.63
C GLN A 10 -8.70 -4.32 11.19
N ALA A 11 -9.93 -3.82 11.31
CA ALA A 11 -11.11 -4.55 10.87
C ALA A 11 -11.12 -4.77 9.34
N HIS A 12 -10.60 -3.82 8.57
CA HIS A 12 -10.39 -4.02 7.13
C HIS A 12 -9.39 -5.14 6.86
N LEU A 13 -8.25 -5.20 7.57
CA LEU A 13 -7.28 -6.27 7.41
C LEU A 13 -7.84 -7.64 7.83
N ASP A 14 -8.55 -7.69 8.96
CA ASP A 14 -9.08 -8.93 9.53
C ASP A 14 -10.17 -9.54 8.64
N SER A 15 -10.99 -8.71 8.00
CA SER A 15 -12.10 -9.15 7.13
C SER A 15 -11.77 -9.14 5.64
N ALA A 16 -10.59 -8.64 5.24
CA ALA A 16 -10.23 -8.44 3.84
C ALA A 16 -10.34 -9.72 3.02
N GLN A 17 -9.82 -10.83 3.56
CA GLN A 17 -9.83 -12.11 2.86
C GLN A 17 -11.25 -12.62 2.64
N ASP A 18 -12.08 -12.62 3.68
CA ASP A 18 -13.47 -13.08 3.59
C ASP A 18 -14.29 -12.20 2.64
N ALA A 19 -14.14 -10.88 2.72
CA ALA A 19 -14.81 -9.93 1.85
C ALA A 19 -14.39 -10.12 0.38
N ALA A 20 -13.09 -10.31 0.12
CA ALA A 20 -12.55 -10.53 -1.21
C ALA A 20 -13.02 -11.86 -1.81
N LEU A 21 -13.05 -12.94 -1.02
CA LEU A 21 -13.54 -14.25 -1.47
C LEU A 21 -15.06 -14.28 -1.69
N ALA A 22 -15.82 -13.44 -0.97
CA ALA A 22 -17.26 -13.30 -1.19
C ALA A 22 -17.60 -12.53 -2.49
N ASP A 23 -16.69 -11.69 -2.99
CA ASP A 23 -16.88 -10.86 -4.18
C ASP A 23 -16.60 -11.65 -5.48
N PRO A 24 -17.61 -11.89 -6.34
CA PRO A 24 -17.41 -12.59 -7.60
C PRO A 24 -16.47 -11.87 -8.57
N ALA A 25 -16.54 -10.53 -8.65
CA ALA A 25 -15.70 -9.76 -9.57
C ALA A 25 -14.22 -9.85 -9.18
N PHE A 26 -13.95 -9.85 -7.87
CA PHE A 26 -12.61 -10.08 -7.37
C PHE A 26 -12.11 -11.50 -7.72
N ARG A 27 -12.91 -12.52 -7.45
CA ARG A 27 -12.56 -13.92 -7.75
C ARG A 27 -12.30 -14.16 -9.23
N ASP A 28 -13.09 -13.57 -10.12
CA ASP A 28 -12.91 -13.68 -11.57
C ASP A 28 -11.60 -13.04 -12.03
N LEU A 29 -11.25 -11.87 -11.48
CA LEU A 29 -9.97 -11.20 -11.77
C LEU A 29 -8.78 -12.01 -11.27
N VAL A 30 -8.88 -12.58 -10.07
CA VAL A 30 -7.87 -13.47 -9.52
C VAL A 30 -7.68 -14.71 -10.39
N ALA A 31 -8.78 -15.38 -10.77
CA ALA A 31 -8.70 -16.57 -11.62
C ALA A 31 -8.05 -16.28 -12.97
N LYS A 32 -8.36 -15.12 -13.57
CA LYS A 32 -7.70 -14.63 -14.78
C LYS A 32 -6.21 -14.38 -14.53
N ALA A 33 -5.84 -13.78 -13.40
CA ALA A 33 -4.46 -13.48 -13.05
C ALA A 33 -3.64 -14.77 -12.83
N ASP A 34 -4.20 -15.74 -12.11
CA ASP A 34 -3.58 -17.05 -11.87
C ASP A 34 -3.35 -17.80 -13.18
N ALA A 35 -4.34 -17.84 -14.08
CA ALA A 35 -4.19 -18.46 -15.40
C ALA A 35 -3.08 -17.78 -16.23
N ALA A 36 -3.04 -16.44 -16.24
CA ALA A 36 -1.99 -15.71 -16.95
C ALA A 36 -0.60 -15.94 -16.33
N ARG A 37 -0.50 -16.02 -15.01
CA ARG A 37 0.74 -16.35 -14.29
C ARG A 37 1.23 -17.76 -14.69
N ASP A 38 0.35 -18.75 -14.66
CA ASP A 38 0.71 -20.14 -14.94
C ASP A 38 1.16 -20.33 -16.40
N GLU A 39 0.72 -19.45 -17.32
CA GLU A 39 1.18 -19.38 -18.70
C GLU A 39 2.44 -18.50 -18.92
N GLY A 40 2.99 -17.89 -17.86
CA GLY A 40 4.16 -17.00 -17.94
C GLY A 40 3.86 -15.61 -18.52
N ARG A 41 2.58 -15.24 -18.67
CA ARG A 41 2.15 -13.90 -19.14
C ARG A 41 2.14 -12.92 -17.98
N TRP A 42 3.33 -12.56 -17.52
CA TRP A 42 3.53 -11.75 -16.30
C TRP A 42 2.82 -10.40 -16.33
N LYS A 43 2.82 -9.72 -17.48
CA LYS A 43 2.12 -8.44 -17.64
C LYS A 43 0.62 -8.57 -17.41
N ASP A 44 -0.02 -9.53 -18.10
CA ASP A 44 -1.46 -9.75 -18.00
C ASP A 44 -1.87 -10.17 -16.57
N ALA A 45 -1.04 -10.98 -15.91
CA ALA A 45 -1.23 -11.36 -14.51
C ALA A 45 -1.12 -10.15 -13.57
N ALA A 46 -0.10 -9.30 -13.74
CA ALA A 46 0.06 -8.08 -12.95
C ALA A 46 -1.11 -7.11 -13.12
N ASP A 47 -1.58 -6.91 -14.36
CA ASP A 47 -2.72 -6.04 -14.65
C ASP A 47 -4.01 -6.57 -14.00
N ALA A 48 -4.23 -7.88 -14.04
CA ALA A 48 -5.39 -8.53 -13.43
C ALA A 48 -5.35 -8.50 -11.88
N TYR A 49 -4.24 -8.88 -11.25
CA TYR A 49 -4.07 -8.74 -9.79
C TYR A 49 -4.18 -7.29 -9.34
N GLY A 50 -3.55 -6.36 -10.07
CA GLY A 50 -3.62 -4.94 -9.78
C GLY A 50 -5.05 -4.39 -9.88
N THR A 51 -5.87 -4.92 -10.79
CA THR A 51 -7.30 -4.57 -10.87
C THR A 51 -8.09 -5.18 -9.72
N ALA A 52 -7.82 -6.43 -9.34
CA ALA A 52 -8.45 -7.08 -8.19
C ALA A 52 -8.17 -6.28 -6.89
N LEU A 53 -6.93 -5.86 -6.69
CA LEU A 53 -6.48 -5.04 -5.55
C LEU A 53 -7.04 -3.60 -5.57
N LYS A 54 -7.61 -3.11 -6.68
CA LYS A 54 -8.39 -1.86 -6.64
C LYS A 54 -9.76 -2.06 -6.01
N ILE A 55 -10.32 -3.28 -6.07
CA ILE A 55 -11.60 -3.64 -5.46
C ILE A 55 -11.40 -3.95 -3.97
N HIS A 56 -10.43 -4.82 -3.66
CA HIS A 56 -10.09 -5.22 -2.28
C HIS A 56 -8.64 -4.86 -1.97
N PRO A 57 -8.34 -3.58 -1.66
CA PRO A 57 -6.95 -3.12 -1.50
C PRO A 57 -6.25 -3.66 -0.26
N TYR A 58 -6.99 -4.13 0.74
CA TYR A 58 -6.44 -4.66 1.99
C TYR A 58 -6.24 -6.19 1.95
N GLU A 59 -6.54 -6.87 0.84
CA GLU A 59 -6.22 -8.30 0.70
C GLU A 59 -4.69 -8.46 0.53
N ARG A 60 -4.05 -9.04 1.55
CA ARG A 60 -2.58 -9.14 1.67
C ARG A 60 -1.92 -10.15 0.72
N SER A 61 -2.57 -11.28 0.45
CA SER A 61 -2.04 -12.40 -0.34
C SER A 61 -1.76 -11.97 -1.78
N TYR A 62 -2.65 -11.17 -2.37
CA TYR A 62 -2.50 -10.74 -3.76
C TYR A 62 -1.49 -9.61 -3.96
N TRP A 63 -1.07 -8.89 -2.90
CA TRP A 63 0.08 -7.99 -2.98
C TRP A 63 1.39 -8.77 -3.19
N THR A 64 1.56 -9.91 -2.51
CA THR A 64 2.72 -10.80 -2.75
C THR A 64 2.71 -11.32 -4.18
N GLN A 65 1.54 -11.74 -4.68
CA GLN A 65 1.38 -12.22 -6.05
C GLN A 65 1.67 -11.14 -7.09
N LEU A 66 1.15 -9.92 -6.89
CA LEU A 66 1.46 -8.78 -7.75
C LEU A 66 2.97 -8.47 -7.75
N GLY A 67 3.61 -8.50 -6.57
CA GLY A 67 5.05 -8.34 -6.42
C GLY A 67 5.84 -9.37 -7.25
N HIS A 68 5.43 -10.64 -7.24
CA HIS A 68 6.05 -11.67 -8.08
C HIS A 68 5.96 -11.31 -9.56
N MET A 69 4.78 -10.91 -10.04
CA MET A 69 4.59 -10.62 -11.47
C MET A 69 5.38 -9.39 -11.93
N LEU A 70 5.50 -8.38 -11.06
CA LEU A 70 6.29 -7.18 -11.35
C LEU A 70 7.80 -7.47 -11.33
N LYS A 71 8.24 -8.31 -10.39
CA LYS A 71 9.63 -8.78 -10.29
C LYS A 71 10.05 -9.54 -11.55
N GLU A 72 9.23 -10.47 -12.04
CA GLU A 72 9.52 -11.22 -13.28
C GLU A 72 9.56 -10.33 -14.53
N GLN A 73 8.87 -9.18 -14.51
CA GLN A 73 8.93 -8.18 -15.58
C GLN A 73 10.13 -7.21 -15.45
N GLY A 74 10.87 -7.25 -14.34
CA GLY A 74 11.96 -6.31 -14.06
C GLY A 74 11.52 -4.95 -13.52
N TYR A 75 10.24 -4.76 -13.19
CA TYR A 75 9.72 -3.55 -12.56
C TYR A 75 9.99 -3.58 -11.04
N PHE A 76 11.27 -3.47 -10.68
CA PHE A 76 11.72 -3.69 -9.29
C PHE A 76 11.16 -2.67 -8.28
N GLY A 77 10.97 -1.40 -8.67
CA GLY A 77 10.37 -0.37 -7.80
C GLY A 77 8.92 -0.70 -7.44
N LEU A 78 8.07 -0.95 -8.45
CA LEU A 78 6.69 -1.43 -8.24
C LEU A 78 6.63 -2.75 -7.46
N ALA A 79 7.53 -3.69 -7.73
CA ALA A 79 7.59 -4.95 -6.99
C ALA A 79 7.90 -4.71 -5.50
N GLU A 80 8.84 -3.80 -5.19
CA GLU A 80 9.15 -3.40 -3.82
C GLU A 80 7.94 -2.76 -3.12
N ILE A 81 7.21 -1.88 -3.79
CA ILE A 81 5.98 -1.29 -3.25
C ILE A 81 4.96 -2.39 -2.90
N ALA A 82 4.77 -3.37 -3.79
CA ALA A 82 3.84 -4.47 -3.56
C ALA A 82 4.26 -5.35 -2.37
N TYR A 83 5.55 -5.73 -2.29
CA TYR A 83 6.06 -6.52 -1.18
C TYR A 83 6.06 -5.77 0.17
N ARG A 84 6.41 -4.48 0.19
CA ARG A 84 6.29 -3.65 1.40
C ARG A 84 4.83 -3.55 1.87
N THR A 85 3.89 -3.45 0.93
CA THR A 85 2.45 -3.45 1.24
C THR A 85 2.02 -4.80 1.83
N ALA A 86 2.43 -5.92 1.23
CA ALA A 86 2.14 -7.25 1.75
C ALA A 86 2.70 -7.43 3.18
N ALA A 87 3.94 -7.02 3.42
CA ALA A 87 4.56 -7.06 4.74
C ALA A 87 3.80 -6.19 5.76
N ALA A 88 3.38 -4.98 5.37
CA ALA A 88 2.61 -4.08 6.21
C ALA A 88 1.20 -4.59 6.57
N PHE A 89 0.66 -5.49 5.75
CA PHE A 89 -0.64 -6.15 5.97
C PHE A 89 -0.51 -7.56 6.56
N GLY A 90 0.70 -7.94 6.98
CA GLY A 90 0.93 -9.17 7.73
C GLY A 90 1.03 -10.41 6.86
N ALA A 91 1.54 -10.30 5.64
CA ALA A 91 2.07 -11.45 4.93
C ALA A 91 3.21 -12.11 5.73
N GLU A 92 3.31 -13.44 5.66
CA GLU A 92 4.32 -14.18 6.40
C GLU A 92 5.73 -13.75 5.97
N PRO A 93 6.64 -13.44 6.93
CA PRO A 93 7.95 -12.93 6.57
C PRO A 93 8.80 -13.85 5.69
N LEU A 94 8.59 -15.17 5.79
CA LEU A 94 9.27 -16.16 4.96
C LEU A 94 8.86 -16.07 3.48
N ASP A 95 7.64 -15.62 3.19
CA ASP A 95 7.10 -15.57 1.82
C ASP A 95 7.55 -14.31 1.08
N VAL A 96 7.91 -13.24 1.79
CA VAL A 96 8.13 -11.91 1.18
C VAL A 96 9.57 -11.42 1.32
N ARG A 97 10.25 -11.68 2.45
CA ARG A 97 11.52 -11.00 2.79
C ARG A 97 12.63 -11.26 1.78
N ALA A 98 12.79 -12.50 1.32
CA ALA A 98 13.82 -12.85 0.35
C ALA A 98 13.58 -12.15 -1.01
N HIS A 99 12.31 -12.08 -1.45
CA HIS A 99 11.95 -11.41 -2.69
C HIS A 99 12.09 -9.89 -2.59
N LEU A 100 11.72 -9.31 -1.44
CA LEU A 100 11.88 -7.89 -1.17
C LEU A 100 13.37 -7.49 -1.15
N ASN A 101 14.22 -8.25 -0.47
CA ASN A 101 15.67 -8.01 -0.50
C ASN A 101 16.24 -8.14 -1.91
N PHE A 102 15.83 -9.15 -2.68
CA PHE A 102 16.26 -9.29 -4.07
C PHE A 102 15.90 -8.05 -4.91
N VAL A 103 14.67 -7.54 -4.84
CA VAL A 103 14.29 -6.36 -5.65
C VAL A 103 14.95 -5.07 -5.16
N MET A 104 15.27 -4.97 -3.86
CA MET A 104 16.05 -3.87 -3.32
C MET A 104 17.50 -3.89 -3.86
N GLU A 105 18.15 -5.05 -3.84
CA GLU A 105 19.51 -5.22 -4.37
C GLU A 105 19.59 -4.86 -5.87
N ARG A 106 18.57 -5.20 -6.65
CA ARG A 106 18.47 -4.83 -8.08
C ARG A 106 18.38 -3.32 -8.31
N GLN A 107 17.99 -2.56 -7.29
CA GLN A 107 17.96 -1.10 -7.30
C GLN A 107 19.19 -0.47 -6.63
N GLY A 108 20.15 -1.29 -6.17
CA GLY A 108 21.32 -0.82 -5.42
C GLY A 108 21.01 -0.44 -3.96
N GLU A 109 19.87 -0.90 -3.44
CA GLU A 109 19.41 -0.61 -2.09
C GLU A 109 19.51 -1.84 -1.18
N VAL A 110 19.59 -1.60 0.13
CA VAL A 110 19.84 -2.63 1.13
C VAL A 110 18.96 -2.45 2.36
N GLU A 111 18.61 -3.56 3.01
CA GLU A 111 17.74 -3.58 4.20
C GLU A 111 18.31 -2.75 5.36
N SER A 112 19.63 -2.65 5.49
CA SER A 112 20.27 -1.82 6.53
C SER A 112 20.00 -0.32 6.37
N ARG A 113 19.77 0.15 5.13
CA ARG A 113 19.42 1.55 4.83
C ARG A 113 17.90 1.76 4.87
N TYR A 114 17.15 0.81 4.32
CA TYR A 114 15.69 0.87 4.21
C TYR A 114 15.05 -0.38 4.81
N PRO A 115 14.93 -0.46 6.15
CA PRO A 115 14.45 -1.65 6.84
C PRO A 115 13.13 -2.17 6.28
N ILE A 116 13.03 -3.50 6.18
CA ILE A 116 11.78 -4.17 5.91
C ILE A 116 10.99 -4.23 7.22
N ARG A 117 9.79 -3.65 7.21
CA ARG A 117 8.92 -3.56 8.39
C ARG A 117 7.69 -4.41 8.15
N PHE A 118 7.44 -5.34 9.06
CA PHE A 118 6.26 -6.20 9.03
C PHE A 118 5.18 -5.65 9.94
N HIS A 119 3.94 -6.01 9.65
CA HIS A 119 2.81 -5.76 10.53
C HIS A 119 3.10 -6.19 11.96
N ALA A 120 2.68 -5.37 12.92
CA ALA A 120 2.73 -5.66 14.35
C ALA A 120 1.38 -5.32 15.00
N PRO A 121 0.95 -6.05 16.04
CA PRO A 121 -0.30 -5.80 16.77
C PRO A 121 -0.14 -4.61 17.72
N VAL A 122 0.12 -3.42 17.17
CA VAL A 122 0.22 -2.13 17.88
C VAL A 122 -1.00 -1.28 17.56
N ALA A 123 -1.14 -0.13 18.22
CA ALA A 123 -2.19 0.84 17.90
C ALA A 123 -2.14 1.21 16.40
N GLN A 124 -3.31 1.36 15.76
CA GLN A 124 -3.40 1.47 14.29
C GLN A 124 -2.51 2.56 13.71
N HIS A 125 -2.51 3.74 14.33
CA HIS A 125 -1.69 4.87 13.91
C HIS A 125 -0.17 4.62 14.00
N LYS A 126 0.27 3.62 14.78
CA LYS A 126 1.66 3.14 14.87
C LYS A 126 1.98 1.98 13.93
N GLN A 127 1.00 1.45 13.20
CA GLN A 127 1.26 0.37 12.24
C GLN A 127 2.00 0.90 11.02
N VAL A 128 2.89 0.07 10.45
CA VAL A 128 3.60 0.37 9.20
C VAL A 128 2.60 0.59 8.05
N PRO A 129 2.78 1.62 7.20
CA PRO A 129 1.89 1.89 6.08
C PRO A 129 2.09 0.91 4.92
N GLY A 130 0.99 0.53 4.26
CA GLY A 130 0.98 -0.05 2.93
C GLY A 130 0.60 0.98 1.85
N ARG A 131 0.69 0.60 0.57
CA ARG A 131 0.31 1.49 -0.54
C ARG A 131 -1.14 2.02 -0.43
N PRO A 132 -2.17 1.23 -0.06
CA PRO A 132 -3.51 1.76 0.14
C PRO A 132 -3.60 2.86 1.20
N ASP A 133 -2.84 2.73 2.30
CA ASP A 133 -2.79 3.73 3.36
C ASP A 133 -2.20 5.04 2.83
N LEU A 134 -1.08 4.95 2.09
CA LEU A 134 -0.44 6.08 1.43
C LEU A 134 -1.37 6.80 0.47
N LEU A 135 -2.03 6.08 -0.44
CA LEU A 135 -2.92 6.70 -1.42
C LEU A 135 -4.15 7.33 -0.75
N THR A 136 -4.62 6.74 0.36
CA THR A 136 -5.72 7.33 1.14
C THR A 136 -5.28 8.64 1.79
N LEU A 137 -4.12 8.67 2.45
CA LEU A 137 -3.59 9.89 3.06
C LEU A 137 -3.24 10.95 2.02
N ALA A 138 -2.70 10.58 0.86
CA ALA A 138 -2.43 11.51 -0.23
C ALA A 138 -3.71 12.21 -0.73
N ARG A 139 -4.82 11.46 -0.86
CA ARG A 139 -6.11 12.06 -1.20
C ARG A 139 -6.62 13.01 -0.11
N LEU A 140 -6.48 12.63 1.15
CA LEU A 140 -6.98 13.43 2.28
C LEU A 140 -6.14 14.68 2.56
N LEU A 141 -4.81 14.56 2.49
CA LEU A 141 -3.87 15.59 2.93
C LEU A 141 -3.35 16.44 1.77
N TRP A 142 -3.24 15.88 0.57
CA TRP A 142 -2.70 16.59 -0.60
C TRP A 142 -3.71 16.83 -1.73
N ASP A 143 -4.97 16.37 -1.59
CA ASP A 143 -5.95 16.30 -2.69
C ASP A 143 -5.38 15.58 -3.94
N ALA A 144 -4.42 14.68 -3.71
CA ALA A 144 -3.70 13.99 -4.76
C ALA A 144 -4.35 12.65 -5.09
N HIS A 145 -4.78 12.49 -6.34
CA HIS A 145 -5.42 11.26 -6.82
C HIS A 145 -4.41 10.19 -7.26
N ASP A 146 -3.18 10.62 -7.53
CA ASP A 146 -2.04 9.77 -7.86
C ASP A 146 -0.77 10.33 -7.20
N VAL A 147 0.18 9.44 -6.92
CA VAL A 147 1.48 9.74 -6.32
C VAL A 147 2.53 9.03 -7.16
N ALA A 148 3.60 9.71 -7.56
CA ALA A 148 4.61 9.12 -8.44
C ALA A 148 5.23 7.86 -7.80
N GLU A 149 5.69 6.91 -8.63
CA GLU A 149 6.23 5.62 -8.13
C GLU A 149 7.43 5.80 -7.20
N ASP A 150 8.38 6.65 -7.60
CA ASP A 150 9.56 6.99 -6.83
C ASP A 150 9.21 7.65 -5.49
N GLU A 151 8.18 8.50 -5.49
CA GLU A 151 7.67 9.13 -4.28
C GLU A 151 6.95 8.12 -3.37
N GLN A 152 6.08 7.26 -3.91
CA GLN A 152 5.45 6.18 -3.15
C GLN A 152 6.52 5.32 -2.48
N LEU A 153 7.56 4.96 -3.24
CA LEU A 153 8.65 4.14 -2.75
C LEU A 153 9.47 4.86 -1.66
N ALA A 154 9.77 6.15 -1.84
CA ALA A 154 10.47 6.96 -0.85
C ALA A 154 9.69 7.00 0.48
N LEU A 155 8.39 7.30 0.43
CA LEU A 155 7.52 7.36 1.61
C LEU A 155 7.41 6.01 2.32
N LEU A 156 7.21 4.91 1.58
CA LEU A 156 7.11 3.56 2.16
C LEU A 156 8.45 3.03 2.71
N ARG A 157 9.58 3.59 2.27
CA ARG A 157 10.91 3.29 2.83
C ARG A 157 11.16 4.07 4.12
N SER A 158 10.82 5.36 4.14
CA SER A 158 11.15 6.29 5.23
C SER A 158 10.15 6.25 6.40
N CYS A 159 8.86 6.08 6.13
CA CYS A 159 7.82 6.16 7.14
C CYS A 159 7.60 4.78 7.79
N ASP A 160 7.86 4.69 9.09
CA ASP A 160 7.71 3.45 9.86
C ASP A 160 6.31 3.23 10.43
N SER A 161 5.45 4.25 10.34
CA SER A 161 4.11 4.28 10.91
C SER A 161 3.17 5.18 10.11
N LEU A 162 1.86 4.97 10.25
CA LEU A 162 0.85 5.88 9.69
C LEU A 162 1.00 7.31 10.23
N ASP A 163 1.36 7.48 11.51
CA ASP A 163 1.69 8.79 12.09
C ASP A 163 2.85 9.46 11.34
N ALA A 164 3.95 8.73 11.13
CA ALA A 164 5.12 9.27 10.44
C ALA A 164 4.79 9.62 8.97
N LEU A 165 3.93 8.83 8.32
CA LEU A 165 3.46 9.11 6.96
C LEU A 165 2.58 10.36 6.91
N ALA A 166 1.60 10.47 7.80
CA ALA A 166 0.74 11.65 7.88
C ALA A 166 1.55 12.90 8.22
N ALA A 167 2.49 12.82 9.16
CA ALA A 167 3.37 13.94 9.52
C ALA A 167 4.25 14.38 8.34
N ALA A 168 4.83 13.44 7.59
CA ALA A 168 5.60 13.74 6.39
C ALA A 168 4.73 14.44 5.32
N MET A 169 3.49 14.00 5.15
CA MET A 169 2.55 14.62 4.22
C MET A 169 2.10 16.02 4.67
N ILE A 170 1.83 16.23 5.96
CA ILE A 170 1.46 17.55 6.51
C ILE A 170 2.61 18.55 6.36
N ALA A 171 3.86 18.10 6.50
CA ALA A 171 5.04 18.95 6.34
C ALA A 171 5.34 19.33 4.88
N ASP A 172 4.72 18.67 3.90
CA ASP A 172 4.90 18.97 2.48
C ASP A 172 4.08 20.20 2.05
N PRO A 173 4.61 21.11 1.21
CA PRO A 173 3.88 22.29 0.74
C PRO A 173 2.54 22.01 0.05
N ARG A 174 2.33 20.80 -0.49
CA ARG A 174 1.04 20.37 -1.05
C ARG A 174 -0.06 20.36 0.01
N PHE A 175 0.26 20.11 1.27
CA PHE A 175 -0.74 20.12 2.34
C PHE A 175 -1.37 21.50 2.52
N GLU A 176 -0.55 22.54 2.66
CA GLU A 176 -1.06 23.93 2.77
C GLU A 176 -1.86 24.30 1.52
N LYS A 177 -1.35 23.96 0.33
CA LYS A 177 -2.03 24.24 -0.93
C LYS A 177 -3.40 23.56 -1.01
N ALA A 178 -3.50 22.30 -0.59
CA ALA A 178 -4.74 21.54 -0.62
C ALA A 178 -5.75 21.99 0.45
N ASN A 179 -5.27 22.51 1.59
CA ASN A 179 -6.10 22.80 2.76
C ASN A 179 -6.21 24.29 3.10
N ARG A 180 -5.73 25.18 2.23
CA ARG A 180 -5.66 26.63 2.49
C ARG A 180 -6.95 27.22 3.03
N VAL A 181 -8.09 26.89 2.42
CA VAL A 181 -9.42 27.39 2.83
C VAL A 181 -9.75 27.04 4.29
N TRP A 182 -9.30 25.88 4.77
CA TRP A 182 -9.52 25.45 6.16
C TRP A 182 -8.50 26.04 7.11
N LEU A 183 -7.24 26.17 6.68
CA LEU A 183 -6.17 26.75 7.50
C LEU A 183 -6.40 28.24 7.75
N GLU A 184 -6.97 28.97 6.79
CA GLU A 184 -7.34 30.39 6.95
C GLU A 184 -8.45 30.62 7.98
N LEU A 185 -9.25 29.58 8.31
CA LEU A 185 -10.28 29.65 9.37
C LEU A 185 -9.68 29.50 10.77
N LEU A 186 -8.46 28.98 10.89
CA LEU A 186 -7.73 28.90 12.15
C LEU A 186 -7.07 30.25 12.40
N SER A 187 -7.80 31.23 12.93
CA SER A 187 -7.21 32.51 13.33
C SER A 187 -6.18 32.30 14.44
N GLU A 188 -5.07 33.06 14.40
CA GLU A 188 -3.95 32.98 15.36
C GLU A 188 -4.35 33.17 16.84
N ASP A 189 -5.57 33.63 17.13
CA ASP A 189 -6.08 33.89 18.49
C ASP A 189 -6.69 32.65 19.20
N GLU A 190 -6.78 31.47 18.56
CA GLU A 190 -7.44 30.28 19.14
C GLU A 190 -6.54 29.01 19.30
N LEU A 191 -5.21 29.15 19.23
CA LEU A 191 -4.23 28.08 19.56
C LEU A 191 -3.31 28.51 20.71
#